data_AF-A0A969KWD2-F1
#
_entry.id   AF-A0A969KWD2-F1
#
_cell.length_a   1.000
_cell.length_b   1.000
_cell.length_c   1.000
_cell.angle_alpha   90.00
_cell.angle_beta   90.00
_cell.angle_gamma   90.00
#
_symmetry.space_group_name_H-M   'P 1'
#
loop_
_entity.id
_entity.type
_entity.pdbx_description
1 polymer ?
#
loop_
_entity_poly.entity_id
_entity_poly.type
_entity_poly.pdbx_seq_one_letter_code
_entity_poly.pdbx_strand_id
1 'polypeptide(L)'
;MFVELSNVIKRMSLNLLRGSSSILWFWISLTVPLYFGIISLLYALQHPYAVQDDVRLHVVWLQRYVDPQLFPNDIIAEYFPTLAPDGFKFIYWLSARSGIEPRTLANGLPVGLAIVTTIYAFKLTLKLFPVPAAAFLATLILNQNLWLMMT
;
A
#
# COMPACT_ATOMS: atom_id res chain seq x y z
N MET A 1 16.58 -46.76 6.24
CA MET A 1 16.55 -45.97 7.48
C MET A 1 16.64 -44.45 7.22
N PHE A 2 17.65 -43.95 6.49
CA PHE A 2 17.79 -42.51 6.19
C PHE A 2 16.64 -41.90 5.35
N VAL A 3 16.08 -42.65 4.41
CA VAL A 3 14.97 -42.18 3.54
C VAL A 3 13.66 -42.00 4.31
N GLU A 4 13.40 -42.85 5.30
CA GLU A 4 12.22 -42.73 6.16
C GLU A 4 12.30 -41.51 7.08
N LEU A 5 13.48 -41.24 7.65
CA LEU A 5 13.68 -40.08 8.52
C LEU A 5 13.48 -38.76 7.75
N SER A 6 13.99 -38.70 6.52
CA SER A 6 13.76 -37.60 5.57
C SER A 6 12.26 -37.38 5.30
N ASN A 7 11.53 -38.46 5.01
CA ASN A 7 10.10 -38.39 4.72
C ASN A 7 9.25 -37.99 5.95
N VAL A 8 9.65 -38.42 7.15
CA VAL A 8 9.00 -38.03 8.41
C VAL A 8 9.22 -36.54 8.70
N ILE A 9 10.44 -36.03 8.55
CA ILE A 9 10.74 -34.61 8.73
C ILE A 9 9.97 -33.76 7.70
N LYS A 10 9.92 -34.21 6.44
CA LYS A 10 9.17 -33.53 5.38
C LYS A 10 7.67 -33.49 5.67
N ARG A 11 7.08 -34.61 6.14
CA ARG A 11 5.67 -34.67 6.56
C ARG A 11 5.38 -33.82 7.80
N MET A 12 6.28 -33.80 8.77
CA MET A 12 6.13 -33.01 9.99
C MET A 12 6.19 -31.50 9.70
N SER A 13 7.12 -31.08 8.82
CA SER A 13 7.20 -29.72 8.28
C SER A 13 5.93 -29.33 7.49
N LEU A 14 5.47 -30.19 6.57
CA LEU A 14 4.25 -29.95 5.80
C LEU A 14 3.01 -29.84 6.69
N ASN A 15 2.93 -30.61 7.77
CA ASN A 15 1.82 -30.56 8.73
C ASN A 15 1.89 -29.32 9.64
N LEU A 16 3.08 -28.84 10.00
CA LEU A 16 3.25 -27.53 10.67
C LEU A 16 2.78 -26.37 9.77
N LEU A 17 3.08 -26.44 8.47
CA LEU A 17 2.67 -25.42 7.50
C LEU A 17 1.17 -25.50 7.12
N ARG A 18 0.56 -26.68 7.19
CA ARG A 18 -0.88 -26.89 6.94
C ARG A 18 -1.78 -26.74 8.17
N GLY A 19 -1.28 -27.07 9.36
CA GLY A 19 -2.05 -27.11 10.60
C GLY A 19 -2.20 -25.76 11.30
N SER A 20 -1.60 -24.70 10.74
CA SER A 20 -1.68 -23.36 11.32
C SER A 20 -2.93 -22.62 10.85
N SER A 21 -3.62 -21.97 11.79
CA SER A 21 -4.85 -21.23 11.51
C SER A 21 -4.59 -20.12 10.48
N SER A 22 -5.30 -20.16 9.35
CA SER A 22 -5.19 -19.15 8.29
C SER A 22 -5.43 -17.73 8.79
N ILE A 23 -6.22 -17.58 9.86
CA ILE A 23 -6.49 -16.30 10.52
C ILE A 23 -5.23 -15.69 11.13
N LEU A 24 -4.36 -16.51 11.73
CA LEU A 24 -3.15 -16.03 12.40
C LEU A 24 -2.17 -15.48 11.36
N TRP A 25 -1.95 -16.22 10.27
CA TRP A 25 -1.13 -15.76 9.15
C TRP A 25 -1.68 -14.51 8.48
N PHE A 26 -3.00 -14.42 8.37
CA PHE A 26 -3.66 -13.22 7.85
C PHE A 26 -3.34 -11.99 8.70
N TRP A 27 -3.50 -12.08 10.03
CA TRP A 27 -3.17 -10.99 10.94
C TRP A 27 -1.69 -10.61 10.91
N ILE A 28 -0.79 -11.61 10.85
CA ILE A 28 0.65 -11.36 10.71
C ILE A 28 0.96 -10.66 9.38
N SER A 29 0.27 -11.01 8.30
CA SER A 29 0.49 -10.36 6.99
C SER A 29 0.09 -8.88 7.01
N LEU A 30 -0.92 -8.51 7.81
CA LEU A 30 -1.38 -7.13 7.94
C LEU A 30 -0.45 -6.25 8.77
N THR A 31 0.41 -6.82 9.63
CA THR A 31 1.34 -6.00 10.44
C THR A 31 2.39 -5.32 9.56
N VAL A 32 2.75 -5.90 8.42
CA VAL A 32 3.76 -5.36 7.50
C VAL A 32 3.34 -4.01 6.88
N PRO A 33 2.22 -3.89 6.15
CA PRO A 33 1.79 -2.59 5.61
C PRO A 33 1.46 -1.58 6.71
N LEU A 34 0.98 -2.03 7.87
CA LEU A 34 0.74 -1.14 9.01
C LEU A 34 2.04 -0.56 9.57
N TYR A 35 3.06 -1.39 9.75
CA TYR A 35 4.35 -0.96 10.28
C TYR A 35 5.01 0.08 9.36
N PHE A 36 5.15 -0.22 8.07
CA PHE A 36 5.74 0.72 7.11
C PHE A 36 4.87 1.95 6.90
N GLY A 37 3.54 1.79 6.85
CA GLY A 37 2.62 2.91 6.71
C GLY A 37 2.66 3.89 7.88
N ILE A 38 2.72 3.38 9.12
CA ILE A 38 2.86 4.24 10.31
C ILE A 38 4.20 4.99 10.28
N ILE A 39 5.31 4.32 9.94
CA ILE A 39 6.62 4.98 9.83
C ILE A 39 6.60 6.07 8.75
N SER A 40 6.05 5.77 7.58
CA SER A 40 5.93 6.73 6.47
C SER A 40 5.10 7.95 6.87
N LEU A 41 3.95 7.74 7.54
CA LEU A 41 3.11 8.83 8.05
C LEU A 41 3.83 9.68 9.11
N LEU A 42 4.51 9.03 10.07
CA LEU A 42 5.28 9.75 11.09
C LEU A 42 6.40 10.58 10.46
N TYR A 43 7.10 10.02 9.47
CA TYR A 43 8.14 10.72 8.74
C TYR A 43 7.59 11.94 7.99
N ALA A 44 6.46 11.78 7.30
CA ALA A 44 5.79 12.87 6.58
C ALA A 44 5.30 13.98 7.52
N LEU A 45 4.84 13.64 8.73
CA LEU A 45 4.42 14.61 9.74
C LEU A 45 5.62 15.38 10.35
N GLN A 46 6.76 14.72 10.53
CA GLN A 46 7.97 15.34 11.07
C GLN A 46 8.68 16.25 10.06
N HIS A 47 8.51 16.00 8.76
CA HIS A 47 9.19 16.72 7.68
C HIS A 47 8.17 17.46 6.80
N PRO A 48 7.59 18.58 7.25
CA PRO A 48 6.53 19.29 6.55
C PRO A 48 6.96 19.92 5.22
N TYR A 49 8.25 19.90 4.88
CA TYR A 49 8.75 20.35 3.58
C TYR A 49 9.29 19.22 2.69
N ALA A 50 9.37 17.99 3.24
CA ALA A 50 9.63 16.82 2.42
C ALA A 50 8.36 16.50 1.63
N VAL A 51 8.44 16.59 0.31
CA VAL A 51 7.36 16.23 -0.61
C VAL A 51 7.95 15.25 -1.61
N GLN A 52 7.37 14.06 -1.68
CA GLN A 52 7.78 13.02 -2.63
C GLN A 52 7.67 13.53 -4.07
N ASP A 53 8.58 13.09 -4.92
CA ASP A 53 8.69 13.51 -6.33
C ASP A 53 7.37 13.28 -7.10
N ASP A 54 6.73 12.13 -6.91
CA ASP A 54 5.45 11.81 -7.54
C ASP A 54 4.31 12.73 -7.09
N VAL A 55 4.31 13.11 -5.80
CA VAL A 55 3.33 14.05 -5.24
C VAL A 55 3.51 15.43 -5.86
N ARG A 56 4.76 15.85 -6.11
CA ARG A 56 5.03 17.12 -6.81
C ARG A 56 4.48 17.13 -8.23
N LEU A 57 4.56 15.99 -8.93
CA LEU A 57 4.11 15.88 -10.31
C LEU A 57 2.59 15.71 -10.44
N HIS A 58 1.96 14.92 -9.57
CA HIS A 58 0.56 14.50 -9.75
C HIS A 58 -0.43 15.18 -8.79
N VAL A 59 -0.01 15.63 -7.62
CA VAL A 59 -0.93 16.06 -6.55
C VAL A 59 -0.91 17.56 -6.31
N VAL A 60 0.24 18.23 -6.50
CA VAL A 60 0.40 19.67 -6.20
C VAL A 60 -0.66 20.53 -6.90
N TRP A 61 -0.97 20.24 -8.16
CA TRP A 61 -1.95 21.00 -8.95
C TRP A 61 -3.39 20.82 -8.46
N LEU A 62 -3.68 19.71 -7.76
CA LEU A 62 -5.01 19.44 -7.19
C LEU A 62 -5.32 20.31 -5.97
N GLN A 63 -4.33 21.05 -5.45
CA GLN A 63 -4.56 22.07 -4.43
C GLN A 63 -5.54 23.16 -4.90
N ARG A 64 -5.71 23.32 -6.22
CA ARG A 64 -6.75 24.18 -6.82
C ARG A 64 -8.18 23.79 -6.45
N TYR A 65 -8.42 22.57 -5.99
CA TYR A 65 -9.72 22.16 -5.45
C TYR A 65 -10.02 22.78 -4.08
N VAL A 66 -8.98 23.19 -3.34
CA VAL A 66 -9.12 23.89 -2.06
C VAL A 66 -9.11 25.40 -2.29
N ASP A 67 -8.12 25.90 -3.03
CA ASP A 67 -8.01 27.31 -3.42
C ASP A 67 -7.89 27.47 -4.94
N PRO A 68 -8.99 27.86 -5.62
CA PRO A 68 -9.01 28.03 -7.08
C PRO A 68 -8.04 29.11 -7.60
N GLN A 69 -7.55 30.02 -6.75
CA GLN A 69 -6.64 31.10 -7.16
C GLN A 69 -5.18 30.65 -7.24
N LEU A 70 -4.86 29.42 -6.81
CA LEU A 70 -3.52 28.87 -6.94
C LEU A 70 -3.12 28.60 -8.40
N PHE A 71 -1.87 28.94 -8.73
CA PHE A 71 -1.25 28.76 -10.05
C PHE A 71 -1.98 29.47 -11.20
N PRO A 72 -2.25 30.79 -11.09
CA PRO A 72 -2.94 31.52 -12.15
C PRO A 72 -2.06 31.59 -13.41
N ASN A 73 -2.64 31.25 -14.56
CA ASN A 73 -1.98 31.25 -15.88
C ASN A 73 -0.73 30.35 -15.98
N ASP A 74 -0.64 29.31 -15.17
CA ASP A 74 0.44 28.32 -15.24
C ASP A 74 0.06 27.16 -16.18
N ILE A 75 0.74 27.10 -17.33
CA ILE A 75 0.53 26.07 -18.37
C ILE A 75 0.78 24.65 -17.81
N ILE A 76 1.74 24.51 -16.89
CA ILE A 76 2.08 23.23 -16.28
C ILE A 76 0.93 22.77 -15.38
N ALA A 77 0.36 23.71 -14.60
CA ALA A 77 -0.78 23.47 -13.73
C ALA A 77 -2.09 23.20 -14.49
N GLU A 78 -2.17 23.54 -15.77
CA GLU A 78 -3.28 23.18 -16.66
C GLU A 78 -3.06 21.83 -17.34
N TYR A 79 -1.82 21.51 -17.71
CA TYR A 79 -1.47 20.30 -18.43
C TYR A 79 -1.56 19.02 -17.57
N PHE A 80 -0.86 18.97 -16.43
CA PHE A 80 -0.76 17.71 -15.66
C PHE A 80 -2.10 17.17 -15.14
N PRO A 81 -3.07 17.99 -14.69
CA PRO A 81 -4.39 17.50 -14.32
C PRO A 81 -5.15 16.82 -15.48
N THR A 82 -4.88 17.18 -16.74
CA THR A 82 -5.53 16.53 -17.90
C THR A 82 -5.03 15.10 -18.13
N LEU A 83 -3.81 14.78 -17.68
CA LEU A 83 -3.26 13.42 -17.77
C LEU A 83 -3.80 12.50 -16.68
N ALA A 84 -4.30 13.07 -15.58
CA ALA A 84 -4.77 12.30 -14.44
C ALA A 84 -6.15 11.66 -14.74
N PRO A 85 -6.34 10.36 -14.44
CA PRO A 85 -7.63 9.70 -14.59
C PRO A 85 -8.75 10.40 -13.79
N ASP A 86 -9.96 10.39 -14.32
CA ASP A 86 -11.09 11.07 -13.66
C ASP A 86 -11.41 10.49 -12.28
N GLY A 87 -11.27 9.18 -12.10
CA GLY A 87 -11.45 8.54 -10.79
C GLY A 87 -10.43 9.03 -9.74
N PHE A 88 -9.18 9.27 -10.16
CA PHE A 88 -8.16 9.83 -9.28
C PHE A 88 -8.54 11.27 -8.87
N LYS A 89 -8.85 12.13 -9.85
CA LYS A 89 -9.30 13.51 -9.59
C LYS A 89 -10.52 13.56 -8.66
N PHE A 90 -11.49 12.67 -8.86
CA PHE A 90 -12.71 12.60 -8.06
C PHE A 90 -12.42 12.33 -6.59
N ILE A 91 -11.53 11.38 -6.27
CA ILE A 91 -11.17 11.07 -4.88
C ILE A 91 -10.57 12.30 -4.18
N TYR A 92 -9.66 13.00 -4.85
CA TYR A 92 -9.04 14.22 -4.31
C TYR A 92 -9.99 15.41 -4.24
N TRP A 93 -10.95 15.49 -5.16
CA TRP A 93 -12.01 16.50 -5.10
C TRP A 93 -12.93 16.26 -3.89
N LEU A 94 -13.32 15.01 -3.62
CA LEU A 94 -14.09 14.66 -2.41
C LEU A 94 -13.31 15.03 -1.15
N SER A 95 -12.02 14.68 -1.08
CA SER A 95 -11.22 14.98 0.10
C SER A 95 -11.09 16.48 0.34
N ALA A 96 -10.85 17.25 -0.72
CA ALA A 96 -10.81 18.72 -0.65
C ALA A 96 -12.14 19.29 -0.16
N ARG A 97 -13.27 18.74 -0.63
CA ARG A 97 -14.61 19.17 -0.19
C ARG A 97 -14.88 18.87 1.29
N SER A 98 -14.27 17.81 1.83
CA SER A 98 -14.28 17.47 3.25
C SER A 98 -13.25 18.25 4.09
N GLY A 99 -12.51 19.18 3.50
CA GLY A 99 -11.49 19.99 4.19
C GLY A 99 -10.13 19.28 4.35
N ILE A 100 -9.93 18.14 3.69
CA ILE A 100 -8.66 17.41 3.69
C ILE A 100 -7.84 17.87 2.50
N GLU A 101 -6.68 18.48 2.77
CA GLU A 101 -5.76 18.90 1.72
C GLU A 101 -5.31 17.69 0.86
N PRO A 102 -5.24 17.85 -0.47
CA PRO A 102 -4.70 16.85 -1.39
C PRO A 102 -3.37 16.25 -0.93
N ARG A 103 -2.47 17.09 -0.42
CA ARG A 103 -1.18 16.65 0.10
C ARG A 103 -1.31 15.64 1.25
N THR A 104 -2.19 15.94 2.21
CA THR A 104 -2.42 15.07 3.37
C THR A 104 -3.02 13.73 2.95
N LEU A 105 -3.98 13.77 2.02
CA LEU A 105 -4.53 12.55 1.45
C LEU A 105 -3.46 11.72 0.73
N ALA A 106 -2.55 12.35 -0.02
CA ALA A 106 -1.51 11.65 -0.77
C ALA A 106 -0.54 10.85 0.11
N ASN A 107 -0.31 11.27 1.36
CA ASN A 107 0.49 10.51 2.32
C ASN A 107 -0.29 9.34 2.94
N GLY A 108 -1.60 9.50 3.15
CA GLY A 108 -2.45 8.47 3.76
C GLY A 108 -2.96 7.41 2.79
N LEU A 109 -3.19 7.78 1.54
CA LEU A 109 -3.77 6.92 0.51
C LEU A 109 -2.93 5.65 0.24
N PRO A 110 -1.58 5.72 0.12
CA PRO A 110 -0.73 4.54 -0.04
C PRO A 110 -0.91 3.50 1.07
N VAL A 111 -1.06 3.93 2.32
CA VAL A 111 -1.24 3.03 3.47
C VAL A 111 -2.55 2.23 3.32
N GLY A 112 -3.65 2.92 3.00
CA GLY A 112 -4.95 2.27 2.78
C GLY A 112 -4.91 1.29 1.61
N LEU A 113 -4.30 1.70 0.49
CA LEU A 113 -4.15 0.85 -0.69
C LEU A 113 -3.25 -0.36 -0.42
N ALA A 114 -2.17 -0.22 0.34
CA ALA A 114 -1.28 -1.33 0.71
C ALA A 114 -2.01 -2.37 1.58
N ILE A 115 -2.85 -1.93 2.53
CA ILE A 115 -3.67 -2.83 3.35
C ILE A 115 -4.68 -3.59 2.48
N VAL A 116 -5.44 -2.89 1.65
CA VAL A 116 -6.44 -3.49 0.75
C VAL A 116 -5.78 -4.49 -0.20
N THR A 117 -4.66 -4.10 -0.80
CA THR A 117 -3.86 -4.95 -1.70
C THR A 117 -3.36 -6.20 -0.98
N THR A 118 -2.87 -6.06 0.26
CA THR A 118 -2.43 -7.19 1.09
C THR A 118 -3.57 -8.17 1.36
N ILE A 119 -4.76 -7.69 1.69
CA ILE A 119 -5.94 -8.54 1.94
C ILE A 119 -6.29 -9.36 0.70
N TYR A 120 -6.37 -8.71 -0.47
CA TYR A 120 -6.71 -9.39 -1.71
C TYR A 120 -5.60 -10.36 -2.17
N ALA A 121 -4.33 -9.96 -2.07
CA ALA A 121 -3.20 -10.81 -2.41
C ALA A 121 -3.12 -12.05 -1.51
N PHE A 122 -3.37 -11.90 -0.20
CA PHE A 122 -3.42 -13.02 0.73
C PHE A 122 -4.53 -14.01 0.36
N LYS A 123 -5.75 -13.50 0.14
CA LYS A 123 -6.92 -14.32 -0.26
C LYS A 123 -6.71 -15.00 -1.61
N LEU A 124 -6.11 -14.31 -2.57
CA LEU A 124 -5.80 -14.85 -3.89
C LEU A 124 -4.77 -15.96 -3.79
N THR A 125 -3.71 -15.76 -3.00
CA THR A 125 -2.67 -16.77 -2.82
C THR A 125 -3.24 -18.03 -2.16
N LEU A 126 -4.13 -17.89 -1.16
CA LEU A 126 -4.81 -19.04 -0.57
C LEU A 126 -5.72 -19.79 -1.55
N LYS A 127 -6.36 -19.09 -2.51
CA LYS A 127 -7.18 -19.73 -3.56
C LYS A 127 -6.33 -20.52 -4.56
N LEU A 128 -5.14 -20.01 -4.91
CA LEU A 128 -4.24 -20.65 -5.87
C LEU A 128 -3.40 -21.77 -5.22
N PHE A 129 -2.92 -21.52 -4.01
CA PHE A 129 -2.05 -22.42 -3.27
C PHE A 129 -2.46 -22.39 -1.78
N PRO A 130 -3.22 -23.38 -1.30
CA PRO A 130 -3.85 -23.37 0.03
C PRO A 130 -2.85 -23.70 1.14
N VAL A 131 -1.76 -22.93 1.22
CA VAL A 131 -0.73 -22.99 2.25
C VAL A 131 -0.60 -21.59 2.86
N PRO A 132 -1.06 -21.38 4.11
CA PRO A 132 -1.05 -20.06 4.75
C PRO A 132 0.31 -19.36 4.82
N ALA A 133 1.38 -20.13 5.06
CA ALA A 133 2.73 -19.59 5.07
C ALA A 133 3.16 -19.03 3.70
N ALA A 134 2.69 -19.64 2.61
CA ALA A 134 2.97 -19.14 1.26
C ALA A 134 2.22 -17.85 0.97
N ALA A 135 0.98 -17.72 1.45
CA ALA A 135 0.21 -16.47 1.36
C ALA A 135 0.89 -15.33 2.12
N PHE A 136 1.40 -15.61 3.32
CA PHE A 136 2.21 -14.64 4.07
C PHE A 136 3.46 -14.22 3.30
N LEU A 137 4.28 -15.18 2.84
CA LEU A 137 5.51 -14.87 2.09
C LEU A 137 5.23 -14.05 0.81
N ALA A 138 4.18 -14.41 0.07
CA ALA A 138 3.77 -13.65 -1.11
C ALA A 138 3.40 -12.20 -0.75
N THR A 139 2.63 -12.01 0.30
CA THR A 139 2.26 -10.65 0.76
C THR A 139 3.42 -9.88 1.37
N LEU A 140 4.37 -10.54 2.01
CA LEU A 140 5.58 -9.93 2.55
C LEU A 140 6.44 -9.36 1.41
N ILE A 141 6.72 -10.19 0.40
CA ILE A 141 7.48 -9.79 -0.79
C ILE A 141 6.75 -8.69 -1.54
N LEU A 142 5.43 -8.80 -1.70
CA LEU A 142 4.62 -7.76 -2.34
C LEU A 142 4.74 -6.41 -1.62
N ASN A 143 4.55 -6.39 -0.29
CA ASN A 143 4.67 -5.17 0.49
C ASN A 143 6.09 -4.59 0.39
N GLN A 144 7.12 -5.42 0.47
CA GLN A 144 8.50 -4.95 0.30
C GLN A 144 8.70 -4.21 -1.03
N ASN A 145 8.17 -4.75 -2.13
CA ASN A 145 8.25 -4.10 -3.44
C ASN A 145 7.45 -2.78 -3.50
N LEU A 146 6.26 -2.74 -2.90
CA LEU A 146 5.44 -1.53 -2.85
C LEU A 146 6.15 -0.41 -2.08
N TRP A 147 6.72 -0.72 -0.92
CA TRP A 147 7.36 0.29 -0.07
C TRP A 147 8.72 0.75 -0.59
N LEU A 148 9.49 -0.13 -1.25
CA LEU A 148 10.74 0.26 -1.91
C LEU A 148 10.55 1.30 -3.01
N MET A 149 9.40 1.32 -3.67
CA MET A 149 9.06 2.32 -4.68
C MET A 149 8.54 3.64 -4.08
N MET A 150 8.15 3.64 -2.80
CA MET A 150 7.53 4.80 -2.13
C MET A 150 8.51 5.61 -1.26
N THR A 151 9.69 5.07 -0.96
CA THR A 151 10.80 5.76 -0.29
C THR A 151 11.80 6.32 -1.28
#